data_AF-A0A6C0IMR8-F1
#
_entry.id   AF-A0A6C0IMR8-F1
#
_cell.length_a   1.000
_cell.length_b   1.000
_cell.length_c   1.000
_cell.angle_alpha   90.00
_cell.angle_beta   90.00
_cell.angle_gamma   90.00
#
_symmetry.space_group_name_H-M   'P 1'
#
loop_
_entity.id
_entity.type
_entity.pdbx_description
1 polymer ?
#
loop_
_entity_poly.entity_id
_entity_poly.type
_entity_poly.pdbx_seq_one_letter_code
_entity_poly.pdbx_strand_id
1 'polypeptide(L)'
;MTKLNRLENGGYLIKGKKYEQLKGTRRQVYEYKTAYKTAGGLLKEDLVQNKKGRIVSKAKFDKGPQLLKNLTKRGYIAQKGTFGHKKMKTRKLRMKNKSLKK
;
A
#
# COMPACT_ATOMS: atom_id res chain seq x y z
N MET A 1 -7.81 6.68 -20.17
CA MET A 1 -8.62 7.09 -18.97
C MET A 1 -9.96 6.37 -19.02
N THR A 2 -10.51 5.91 -17.89
CA THR A 2 -11.83 5.25 -17.87
C THR A 2 -12.92 6.28 -18.21
N LYS A 3 -13.75 6.00 -19.22
CA LYS A 3 -14.89 6.87 -19.57
C LYS A 3 -15.91 6.86 -18.42
N LEU A 4 -16.27 8.04 -17.95
CA LEU A 4 -17.25 8.25 -16.89
C LEU A 4 -18.58 8.65 -17.54
N ASN A 5 -19.61 7.84 -17.36
CA ASN A 5 -20.96 8.18 -17.83
C ASN A 5 -21.78 8.66 -16.62
N ARG A 6 -22.24 9.91 -16.65
CA ARG A 6 -23.16 10.44 -15.63
C ARG A 6 -24.58 10.06 -16.02
N LEU A 7 -25.33 9.50 -15.08
CA LEU A 7 -26.73 9.14 -15.25
C LEU A 7 -27.61 10.38 -14.95
N GLU A 8 -28.81 10.42 -15.51
CA GLU A 8 -29.78 11.50 -15.30
C GLU A 8 -30.13 11.68 -13.81
N ASN A 9 -30.16 10.57 -13.06
CA ASN A 9 -30.44 10.55 -11.62
C ASN A 9 -29.21 10.98 -10.77
N GLY A 10 -28.18 11.57 -11.37
CA GLY A 10 -26.99 12.09 -10.68
C GLY A 10 -25.90 11.06 -10.33
N GLY A 11 -26.18 9.76 -10.49
CA GLY A 11 -25.22 8.67 -10.28
C GLY A 11 -24.20 8.52 -11.42
N TYR A 12 -23.23 7.62 -11.24
CA TYR A 12 -22.14 7.34 -12.16
C TYR A 12 -22.14 5.88 -12.59
N LEU A 13 -22.08 5.62 -13.90
CA LEU A 13 -21.89 4.29 -14.46
C LEU A 13 -20.43 4.15 -14.92
N ILE A 14 -19.71 3.21 -14.31
CA ILE A 14 -18.28 3.02 -14.55
C ILE A 14 -17.99 1.53 -14.69
N LYS A 15 -17.48 1.11 -15.85
CA LYS A 15 -17.22 -0.31 -16.18
C LYS A 15 -18.43 -1.22 -15.87
N GLY A 16 -19.64 -0.76 -16.20
CA GLY A 16 -20.89 -1.51 -15.97
C GLY A 16 -21.40 -1.52 -14.53
N LYS A 17 -20.75 -0.83 -13.58
CA LYS A 17 -21.20 -0.71 -12.19
C LYS A 17 -21.71 0.69 -11.90
N LYS A 18 -22.86 0.77 -11.21
CA LYS A 18 -23.45 2.04 -10.75
C LYS A 18 -22.85 2.44 -9.40
N TYR A 19 -22.48 3.71 -9.30
CA TYR A 19 -21.98 4.36 -8.10
C TYR A 19 -22.80 5.62 -7.85
N GLU A 20 -23.10 5.93 -6.59
CA GLU A 20 -23.83 7.14 -6.23
C GLU A 20 -22.93 8.37 -6.36
N GLN A 21 -21.65 8.21 -6.03
CA GLN A 21 -20.66 9.28 -6.03
C GLN A 21 -19.36 8.82 -6.67
N LEU A 22 -18.67 9.76 -7.32
CA LEU A 22 -17.40 9.45 -7.97
C LEU A 22 -16.27 9.30 -6.94
N LYS A 23 -16.21 10.20 -5.97
CA LYS A 23 -15.19 10.26 -4.92
C LYS A 23 -15.85 10.03 -3.57
N GLY A 24 -15.22 9.24 -2.71
CA GLY A 24 -15.71 9.03 -1.34
C GLY A 24 -14.59 8.65 -0.36
N THR A 25 -14.99 8.24 0.83
CA THR A 25 -14.08 7.71 1.86
C THR A 25 -13.59 6.30 1.48
N ARG A 26 -12.48 5.85 2.06
CA ARG A 26 -11.96 4.48 1.84
C ARG A 26 -13.00 3.40 2.15
N ARG A 27 -13.84 3.64 3.16
CA ARG A 27 -14.90 2.71 3.57
C ARG A 27 -16.02 2.63 2.54
N GLN A 28 -16.47 3.77 2.01
CA GLN A 28 -17.43 3.86 0.92
C GLN A 28 -16.97 3.14 -0.36
N VAL A 29 -15.66 3.19 -0.65
CA VAL A 29 -15.09 2.51 -1.81
C VAL A 29 -14.96 1.00 -1.58
N TYR A 30 -14.47 0.57 -0.41
CA TYR A 30 -14.11 -0.83 -0.16
C TYR A 30 -15.29 -1.70 0.30
N GLU A 31 -16.04 -1.29 1.31
CA GLU A 31 -17.14 -2.06 1.92
C GLU A 31 -18.46 -1.80 1.19
N TYR A 32 -18.90 -0.54 1.20
CA TYR A 32 -20.24 -0.15 0.73
C TYR A 32 -20.36 -0.10 -0.80
N LYS A 33 -19.24 0.04 -1.52
CA LYS A 33 -19.19 0.17 -2.99
C LYS A 33 -20.06 1.32 -3.53
N THR A 34 -20.39 2.32 -2.72
CA THR A 34 -21.17 3.50 -3.12
C THR A 34 -20.34 4.51 -3.90
N ALA A 35 -19.04 4.56 -3.61
CA ALA A 35 -18.07 5.42 -4.28
C ALA A 35 -17.12 4.62 -5.18
N TYR A 36 -16.78 5.17 -6.34
CA TYR A 36 -15.85 4.51 -7.28
C TYR A 36 -14.40 4.57 -6.82
N LYS A 37 -13.95 5.76 -6.41
CA LYS A 37 -12.57 6.01 -5.99
C LYS A 37 -12.52 6.88 -4.75
N THR A 38 -11.38 6.86 -4.07
CA THR A 38 -11.14 7.78 -2.95
C THR A 38 -10.82 9.18 -3.47
N ALA A 39 -10.84 10.19 -2.58
CA ALA A 39 -10.39 11.54 -2.92
C ALA A 39 -8.96 11.55 -3.53
N GLY A 40 -8.08 10.65 -3.06
CA GLY A 40 -6.72 10.45 -3.57
C GLY A 40 -6.60 9.48 -4.76
N GLY A 41 -7.70 9.15 -5.42
CA GLY A 41 -7.68 8.35 -6.66
C GLY A 41 -7.57 6.84 -6.49
N LEU A 42 -7.43 6.32 -5.27
CA LEU A 42 -7.35 4.87 -5.02
C LEU A 42 -8.69 4.19 -5.36
N LEU A 43 -8.60 3.08 -6.09
CA LEU A 43 -9.72 2.19 -6.36
C LEU A 43 -9.84 1.13 -5.25
N LYS A 44 -10.93 0.37 -5.29
CA LYS A 44 -11.15 -0.75 -4.37
C LYS A 44 -10.00 -1.78 -4.39
N GLU A 45 -9.45 -2.06 -5.56
CA GLU A 45 -8.33 -3.01 -5.75
C GLU A 45 -7.03 -2.53 -5.08
N ASP A 46 -6.88 -1.22 -4.90
CA ASP A 46 -5.73 -0.59 -4.25
C ASP A 46 -5.88 -0.52 -2.73
N LEU A 47 -6.98 -1.02 -2.18
CA LEU A 47 -7.30 -0.98 -0.74
C LEU A 47 -7.30 -2.38 -0.15
N VAL A 48 -6.92 -2.47 1.12
CA VAL A 48 -6.91 -3.71 1.89
C VAL A 48 -7.28 -3.43 3.34
N GLN A 49 -7.97 -4.36 3.98
CA GLN A 49 -8.24 -4.29 5.41
C GLN A 49 -7.05 -4.88 6.19
N ASN A 50 -6.47 -4.12 7.11
CA ASN A 50 -5.42 -4.62 7.98
C ASN A 50 -6.00 -5.51 9.10
N LYS A 51 -5.15 -6.22 9.83
CA LYS A 51 -5.55 -7.05 10.98
C LYS A 51 -6.28 -6.27 12.09
N LYS A 52 -6.15 -4.93 12.12
CA LYS A 52 -6.82 -4.03 13.07
C LYS A 52 -8.16 -3.49 12.55
N GLY A 53 -8.68 -4.05 11.45
CA GLY A 53 -9.95 -3.65 10.83
C GLY A 53 -9.92 -2.34 10.02
N ARG A 54 -8.77 -1.66 9.93
CA ARG A 54 -8.64 -0.40 9.18
C ARG A 54 -8.39 -0.65 7.70
N ILE A 55 -9.10 0.06 6.84
CA ILE A 55 -8.90 0.03 5.39
C ILE A 55 -7.75 0.99 5.03
N VAL A 56 -6.65 0.42 4.55
CA VAL A 56 -5.43 1.14 4.14
C VAL A 56 -5.15 0.88 2.67
N SER A 57 -4.23 1.64 2.07
CA SER A 57 -3.75 1.30 0.74
C SER A 57 -2.90 0.03 0.76
N LYS A 58 -3.04 -0.80 -0.27
CA LYS A 58 -2.28 -2.02 -0.48
C LYS A 58 -0.78 -1.73 -0.48
N ALA A 59 -0.36 -0.68 -1.19
CA ALA A 59 1.02 -0.21 -1.19
C ALA A 59 1.57 0.10 0.22
N LYS A 60 0.76 0.64 1.14
CA LYS A 60 1.18 0.88 2.53
C LYS A 60 1.30 -0.43 3.32
N PHE A 61 0.34 -1.33 3.13
CA PHE A 61 0.34 -2.65 3.78
C PHE A 61 1.57 -3.46 3.37
N ASP A 62 1.89 -3.50 2.08
CA ASP A 62 3.01 -4.28 1.54
C ASP A 62 4.39 -3.71 1.94
N LYS A 63 4.51 -2.39 2.07
CA LYS A 63 5.76 -1.72 2.48
C LYS A 63 6.16 -2.05 3.93
N GLY A 64 5.20 -2.25 4.84
CA GLY A 64 5.48 -2.46 6.27
C GLY A 64 6.47 -3.60 6.53
N PRO A 65 6.18 -4.84 6.09
CA PRO A 65 7.08 -5.97 6.24
C PRO A 65 8.44 -5.79 5.53
N GLN A 66 8.45 -5.12 4.38
CA GLN A 66 9.67 -4.88 3.62
C GLN A 66 10.63 -3.93 4.35
N LEU A 67 10.11 -2.91 5.05
CA LEU A 67 10.94 -1.99 5.85
C LEU A 67 11.69 -2.71 6.96
N LEU A 68 11.03 -3.61 7.69
CA LEU A 68 11.66 -4.43 8.73
C LEU A 68 12.75 -5.33 8.15
N LYS A 69 12.48 -6.00 7.02
CA LYS A 69 13.49 -6.81 6.29
C LYS A 69 14.69 -5.97 5.82
N ASN A 70 14.44 -4.74 5.38
CA ASN A 70 15.50 -3.83 4.92
C ASN A 70 16.38 -3.33 6.07
N LEU A 71 15.80 -3.12 7.25
CA LEU A 71 16.53 -2.74 8.47
C LEU A 71 17.42 -3.89 8.96
N THR A 72 16.87 -5.09 9.05
CA THR A 72 17.64 -6.29 9.45
C THR A 72 18.74 -6.60 8.45
N LYS A 73 18.48 -6.49 7.13
CA LYS A 73 19.50 -6.63 6.08
C LYS A 73 20.65 -5.62 6.22
N ARG A 74 20.36 -4.40 6.67
CA ARG A 74 21.37 -3.35 6.95
C ARG A 74 22.09 -3.56 8.30
N GLY A 75 21.74 -4.60 9.05
CA GLY A 75 22.36 -4.96 10.32
C GLY A 75 21.69 -4.33 11.55
N TYR A 76 20.56 -3.64 11.40
CA TYR A 76 19.83 -3.04 12.50
C TYR A 76 18.85 -4.05 13.12
N ILE A 77 18.99 -4.33 14.41
CA ILE A 77 18.12 -5.21 15.19
C ILE A 77 17.70 -4.56 16.50
N ALA A 78 16.58 -5.01 17.08
CA ALA A 78 16.18 -4.66 18.43
C ALA A 78 16.72 -5.72 19.41
N GLN A 79 17.26 -5.28 20.55
CA GLN A 79 17.69 -6.17 21.64
C GLN A 79 16.65 -6.11 22.76
N LYS A 80 16.22 -7.28 23.26
CA LYS A 80 15.26 -7.37 24.36
C LYS A 80 15.81 -6.67 25.60
N GLY A 81 14.97 -5.87 26.27
CA GLY A 81 15.33 -5.15 27.50
C GLY A 81 16.04 -3.81 27.27
N THR A 82 16.34 -3.42 26.03
CA THR A 82 16.96 -2.13 25.70
C THR A 82 16.10 -1.35 24.72
N PHE A 83 15.88 -0.07 25.00
CA PHE A 83 15.22 0.84 24.06
C PHE A 83 16.20 1.29 22.97
N GLY A 84 15.78 1.25 21.70
CA GLY A 84 16.61 1.65 20.55
C GLY A 84 17.02 0.50 19.64
N HIS A 85 18.05 0.75 18.81
CA HIS A 85 18.56 -0.21 17.82
C HIS A 85 20.01 -0.60 18.14
N LYS A 86 20.34 -1.87 17.89
CA LYS A 86 21.71 -2.39 17.90
C LYS A 86 22.13 -2.70 16.48
N LYS A 87 23.30 -2.22 16.08
CA LYS A 87 23.90 -2.52 14.79
C LYS A 87 24.80 -3.74 14.93
N MET A 88 24.40 -4.88 14.36
CA MET A 88 25.27 -6.05 14.28
C MET A 88 26.40 -5.78 13.29
N LYS A 89 27.59 -6.32 13.59
CA LYS A 89 28.66 -6.48 12.60
C LYS A 89 28.16 -7.49 11.57
N THR A 90 27.48 -7.02 10.54
CA THR A 90 27.23 -7.85 9.38
C THR A 90 28.60 -8.17 8.78
N ARG A 91 28.94 -9.45 8.60
CA ARG A 91 30.05 -9.79 7.68
C ARG A 91 29.68 -9.04 6.42
N LYS A 92 30.48 -8.03 6.02
CA LYS A 92 30.29 -7.31 4.75
C LYS A 92 30.00 -8.42 3.75
N LEU A 93 28.76 -8.52 3.24
CA LEU A 93 28.54 -9.28 2.03
C LEU A 93 29.42 -8.53 1.05
N ARG A 94 30.62 -9.07 0.84
CA ARG A 94 31.60 -8.58 -0.09
C ARG A 94 30.81 -8.62 -1.38
N MET A 95 30.25 -7.48 -1.77
CA MET A 95 29.78 -7.26 -3.11
C MET A 95 31.09 -7.39 -3.88
N LYS A 96 31.38 -8.62 -4.27
CA LYS A 96 32.43 -8.96 -5.20
C LYS A 96 31.95 -8.17 -6.40
N ASN A 97 32.50 -6.96 -6.56
CA ASN A 97 32.38 -6.20 -7.79
C ASN A 97 32.64 -7.26 -8.85
N LYS A 98 31.57 -7.71 -9.54
CA LYS A 98 31.76 -8.43 -10.79
C LYS A 98 32.36 -7.34 -11.64
N SER A 99 33.69 -7.30 -11.65
CA SER A 99 34.43 -6.57 -12.64
C SER A 99 33.81 -7.02 -13.95
N LEU A 100 33.13 -6.09 -14.62
CA LEU A 100 32.82 -6.21 -16.03
C LEU A 100 34.16 -6.56 -16.69
N LYS A 101 34.35 -7.84 -17.02
CA LYS A 101 35.48 -8.23 -17.87
C LYS A 101 35.19 -7.55 -19.20
N LYS A 102 36.15 -6.72 -19.62
CA LYS A 102 36.28 -6.21 -20.99
C LYS A 102 36.16 -7.37 -21.98
#